data_AF-A0A9D8EFS5-F1
#
_entry.id   AF-A0A9D8EFS5-F1
#
_cell.length_a   1.000
_cell.length_b   1.000
_cell.length_c   1.000
_cell.angle_alpha   90.00
_cell.angle_beta   90.00
_cell.angle_gamma   90.00
#
_symmetry.space_group_name_H-M   'P 1'
#
loop_
_entity.id
_entity.type
_entity.pdbx_description
1 polymer ?
#
loop_
_entity_poly.entity_id
_entity_poly.type
_entity_poly.pdbx_seq_one_letter_code
_entity_poly.pdbx_strand_id
1 'polypeptide(L)'
;MGFLKNLRDFFTMPASTTGYSFIRFDIRCNRCGEEIIVKLRKTSDISRIYEGDEGPAGASFFVRKEILGNRCNNLIYLTAYFNESFNLISRDITGGRFLD
;
A
#
# COMPACT_ATOMS: atom_id res chain seq x y z
N MET A 1 1.28 49.50 17.03
CA MET A 1 2.13 48.31 17.19
C MET A 1 1.33 47.08 16.81
N GLY A 2 1.85 46.21 15.95
CA GLY A 2 1.31 44.85 15.78
C GLY A 2 0.63 44.56 14.45
N PHE A 3 1.42 44.47 13.36
CA PHE A 3 0.97 43.89 12.08
C PHE A 3 1.86 42.73 11.62
N LEU A 4 2.60 42.09 12.54
CA LEU A 4 3.54 41.00 12.21
C LEU A 4 3.52 39.91 13.29
N LYS A 5 2.38 39.22 13.46
CA LYS A 5 2.32 38.04 14.36
C LYS A 5 1.77 36.76 13.74
N ASN A 6 1.32 36.75 12.49
CA ASN A 6 0.61 35.58 11.92
C ASN A 6 1.29 34.97 10.68
N LEU A 7 2.62 35.09 10.54
CA LEU A 7 3.34 34.52 9.39
C LEU A 7 4.44 33.52 9.81
N ARG A 8 4.23 32.79 10.92
CA ARG A 8 5.15 31.72 11.37
C ARG A 8 4.57 30.31 11.28
N ASP A 9 3.26 30.17 11.10
CA ASP A 9 2.61 28.86 11.02
C ASP A 9 2.58 28.27 9.61
N PHE A 10 3.11 28.98 8.61
CA PHE A 10 3.15 28.52 7.21
C PHE A 10 4.46 27.81 6.81
N PHE A 11 5.43 27.74 7.72
CA PHE A 11 6.71 27.05 7.51
C PHE A 11 6.87 25.84 8.44
N THR A 12 5.78 25.11 8.72
CA THR A 12 5.92 23.73 9.20
C THR A 12 6.24 22.85 8.00
N MET A 13 7.53 22.77 7.67
CA MET A 13 8.07 21.74 6.81
C MET A 13 7.67 20.39 7.42
N PRO A 14 6.85 19.54 6.77
CA PRO A 14 6.68 18.19 7.26
C PRO A 14 8.05 17.55 7.20
N ALA A 15 8.52 17.05 8.35
CA ALA A 15 9.78 16.33 8.41
C ALA A 15 9.76 15.26 7.31
N SER A 16 10.65 15.41 6.32
CA SER A 16 10.91 14.39 5.33
C SER A 16 11.43 13.19 6.12
N THR A 17 10.51 12.30 6.49
CA THR A 17 10.85 11.08 7.16
C THR A 17 11.62 10.29 6.12
N THR A 18 12.94 10.28 6.25
CA THR A 18 13.83 9.31 5.62
C THR A 18 13.51 7.94 6.21
N GLY A 19 12.30 7.48 5.93
CA GLY A 19 11.76 6.20 6.30
C GLY A 19 11.48 5.47 5.01
N TYR A 20 11.74 4.16 5.02
CA TYR A 20 11.38 3.28 3.92
C TYR A 20 9.95 3.57 3.45
N SER A 21 9.79 3.99 2.19
CA SER A 21 8.48 4.24 1.59
C SER A 21 7.76 2.91 1.45
N PHE A 22 6.82 2.63 2.35
CA PHE A 22 5.94 1.47 2.28
C PHE A 22 4.80 1.76 1.30
N ILE A 23 4.42 0.75 0.52
CA ILE A 23 3.13 0.73 -0.18
C ILE A 23 2.10 0.22 0.83
N ARG A 24 1.01 0.95 1.01
CA ARG A 24 -0.02 0.65 2.01
C ARG A 24 -1.31 0.20 1.34
N PHE A 25 -1.91 -0.87 1.85
CA PHE A 25 -3.29 -1.26 1.55
C PHE A 25 -4.08 -1.34 2.85
N ASP A 26 -5.17 -0.58 2.92
CA ASP A 26 -6.15 -0.69 4.00
C ASP A 26 -7.26 -1.62 3.53
N ILE A 27 -7.51 -2.68 4.27
CA ILE A 27 -8.47 -3.72 3.89
C ILE A 27 -9.39 -4.06 5.06
N ARG A 28 -10.60 -4.53 4.74
CA ARG A 28 -11.54 -5.08 5.71
C ARG A 28 -11.79 -6.56 5.41
N CYS A 29 -11.66 -7.40 6.44
CA CYS A 29 -11.99 -8.82 6.38
C CYS A 29 -13.49 -9.01 6.11
N ASN A 30 -13.85 -9.86 5.14
CA ASN A 30 -15.26 -10.10 4.82
C ASN A 30 -15.97 -10.99 5.84
N ARG A 31 -15.22 -11.77 6.65
CA ARG A 31 -15.81 -12.65 7.67
C ARG A 31 -16.11 -11.91 8.98
N CYS A 32 -15.11 -11.28 9.58
CA CYS A 32 -15.24 -10.66 10.92
C CYS A 32 -15.26 -9.12 10.90
N GLY A 33 -15.09 -8.49 9.72
CA GLY A 33 -15.06 -7.03 9.60
C GLY A 33 -13.82 -6.36 10.18
N GLU A 34 -12.75 -7.10 10.51
CA GLU A 34 -11.48 -6.51 11.00
C GLU A 34 -10.85 -5.63 9.92
N GLU A 35 -10.44 -4.42 10.30
CA GLU A 35 -9.64 -3.54 9.45
C GLU A 35 -8.17 -3.85 9.66
N ILE A 36 -7.45 -4.09 8.56
CA ILE A 36 -6.07 -4.53 8.56
C ILE A 36 -5.27 -3.58 7.67
N ILE A 37 -4.15 -3.07 8.20
CA ILE A 37 -3.21 -2.23 7.46
C ILE A 37 -2.07 -3.10 6.96
N VAL A 38 -2.02 -3.33 5.66
CA VAL A 38 -0.93 -4.06 5.01
C VAL A 38 0.12 -3.05 4.55
N LYS A 39 1.37 -3.24 4.98
CA LYS A 39 2.51 -2.43 4.56
C LYS A 39 3.50 -3.31 3.81
N LEU A 40 3.73 -2.98 2.55
CA LEU A 40 4.69 -3.68 1.69
C LEU A 40 5.95 -2.84 1.53
N ARG A 41 7.11 -3.45 1.77
CA ARG A 41 8.40 -2.84 1.51
C ARG A 41 8.80 -3.09 0.06
N LYS A 42 9.08 -2.00 -0.66
CA LYS A 42 9.48 -2.04 -2.08
C LYS A 42 10.70 -2.93 -2.36
N THR A 43 11.59 -3.09 -1.38
CA THR A 43 12.85 -3.82 -1.53
C THR A 43 12.76 -5.31 -1.20
N SER A 44 11.68 -5.79 -0.56
CA SER A 44 11.62 -7.18 -0.07
C SER A 44 10.27 -7.87 -0.28
N ASP A 45 9.17 -7.12 -0.35
CA ASP A 45 7.84 -7.73 -0.56
C ASP A 45 7.45 -7.80 -2.04
N ILE A 46 8.11 -7.04 -2.90
CA ILE A 46 7.73 -6.86 -4.31
C ILE A 46 8.69 -7.64 -5.21
N SER A 47 8.13 -8.38 -6.16
CA SER A 47 8.85 -9.15 -7.16
C SER A 47 8.83 -8.44 -8.52
N ARG A 48 9.89 -8.60 -9.30
CA ARG A 48 9.95 -8.13 -10.69
C ARG A 48 9.24 -9.11 -11.61
N ILE A 49 8.56 -8.58 -12.62
CA ILE A 49 7.98 -9.34 -13.74
C ILE A 49 9.05 -9.44 -14.82
N TYR A 50 9.31 -10.64 -15.32
CA TYR A 50 10.26 -10.89 -16.40
C TYR A 50 9.54 -11.22 -17.71
N GLU A 51 10.30 -11.26 -18.81
CA GLU A 51 9.76 -11.68 -20.11
C GLU A 51 9.21 -13.11 -20.00
N GLY A 52 7.95 -13.29 -20.38
CA GLY A 52 7.23 -14.56 -20.27
C GLY A 52 6.33 -14.69 -19.03
N ASP A 53 6.44 -13.78 -18.06
CA ASP A 53 5.52 -13.74 -16.92
C ASP A 53 4.19 -13.07 -17.31
N GLU A 54 3.08 -13.62 -16.80
CA GLU A 54 1.75 -13.04 -17.00
C GLU A 54 1.54 -11.80 -16.11
N GLY A 55 1.13 -10.71 -16.73
CA GLY A 55 0.80 -9.47 -16.03
C GLY A 55 0.02 -8.49 -16.92
N PRO A 56 -0.66 -7.51 -16.33
CA PRO A 56 -1.33 -6.46 -17.09
C PRO A 56 -0.29 -5.61 -17.84
N ALA A 57 -0.69 -5.04 -18.97
CA ALA A 57 0.19 -4.19 -19.77
C ALA A 57 0.79 -3.05 -18.94
N GLY A 58 2.10 -2.85 -19.06
CA GLY A 58 2.85 -1.83 -18.33
C GLY A 58 3.27 -2.21 -16.91
N ALA A 59 2.98 -3.42 -16.45
CA ALA A 59 3.46 -3.92 -15.16
C ALA A 59 4.92 -4.36 -15.23
N SER A 60 5.71 -3.83 -14.30
CA SER A 60 7.12 -4.20 -14.09
C SER A 60 7.32 -4.99 -12.81
N PHE A 61 6.36 -4.87 -11.89
CA PHE A 61 6.43 -5.48 -10.57
C PHE A 61 5.09 -6.05 -10.15
N PHE A 62 5.13 -7.06 -9.29
CA PHE A 62 3.95 -7.62 -8.66
C PHE A 62 4.20 -8.03 -7.21
N VAL A 63 3.12 -8.21 -6.47
CA VAL A 63 3.12 -8.82 -5.14
C VAL A 63 1.92 -9.76 -5.02
N ARG A 64 2.14 -10.89 -4.37
CA ARG A 64 1.08 -11.80 -3.90
C ARG A 64 1.26 -11.94 -2.39
N LYS A 65 0.26 -11.52 -1.62
CA LYS A 65 0.32 -11.53 -0.16
C LYS A 65 -0.85 -12.32 0.41
N GLU A 66 -0.54 -13.22 1.32
CA GLU A 66 -1.50 -13.88 2.19
C GLU A 66 -1.55 -13.14 3.52
N ILE A 67 -2.75 -12.77 3.94
CA ILE A 67 -2.98 -11.93 5.12
C ILE A 67 -3.94 -12.67 6.05
N LEU A 68 -3.47 -12.90 7.27
CA LEU A 68 -4.27 -13.45 8.37
C LEU A 68 -4.50 -12.35 9.40
N GLY A 69 -5.76 -12.04 9.66
CA GLY A 69 -6.15 -11.10 10.71
C GLY A 69 -6.01 -11.70 12.11
N ASN A 70 -6.23 -10.88 13.14
CA ASN A 70 -6.15 -11.33 14.53
C ASN A 70 -7.50 -11.84 15.06
N ARG A 71 -8.63 -11.45 14.44
CA ARG A 71 -9.97 -11.75 14.97
C ARG A 71 -10.60 -13.03 14.43
N CYS A 72 -10.14 -13.55 13.30
CA CYS A 72 -10.63 -14.81 12.76
C CYS A 72 -9.63 -15.46 11.80
N ASN A 73 -9.78 -16.75 11.59
CA ASN A 73 -8.99 -17.57 10.68
C ASN A 73 -9.40 -17.44 9.20
N ASN A 74 -9.87 -16.27 8.77
CA ASN A 74 -10.18 -16.02 7.37
C ASN A 74 -8.93 -15.52 6.65
N LEU A 75 -8.36 -16.37 5.79
CA LEU A 75 -7.21 -16.01 4.98
C LEU A 75 -7.65 -15.07 3.84
N ILE A 76 -6.96 -13.95 3.71
CA ILE A 76 -7.20 -12.94 2.68
C ILE A 76 -6.03 -13.00 1.69
N TYR A 77 -6.33 -13.02 0.41
CA TYR A 77 -5.32 -13.01 -0.65
C TYR A 77 -5.37 -11.68 -1.37
N LEU A 78 -4.23 -11.01 -1.47
CA LEU A 78 -4.05 -9.75 -2.17
C LEU A 78 -3.03 -9.95 -3.28
N THR A 79 -3.41 -9.61 -4.51
CA THR A 79 -2.49 -9.49 -5.64
C THR A 79 -2.46 -8.05 -6.10
N ALA A 80 -1.28 -7.47 -6.32
CA ALA A 80 -1.17 -6.14 -6.88
C ALA A 80 -0.02 -6.05 -7.87
N TYR A 81 -0.21 -5.24 -8.90
CA TYR A 81 0.74 -5.00 -9.99
C TYR A 81 1.13 -3.52 -10.03
N PHE A 82 2.40 -3.24 -10.27
CA PHE A 82 2.96 -1.88 -10.29
C PHE A 82 3.82 -1.63 -11.52
N ASN A 83 3.91 -0.37 -11.93
CA ASN A 83 4.86 0.06 -12.96
C ASN A 83 6.28 0.26 -12.40
N GLU A 84 7.24 0.60 -13.25
CA GLU A 84 8.64 0.90 -12.86
C GLU A 84 8.78 1.92 -11.71
N SER A 85 7.82 2.85 -11.59
CA SER A 85 7.80 3.88 -10.53
C SER A 85 7.07 3.43 -9.25
N PHE A 86 6.72 2.14 -9.14
CA PHE A 86 5.91 1.56 -8.06
C PHE A 86 4.51 2.18 -7.92
N ASN A 87 3.96 2.77 -8.99
CA ASN A 87 2.56 3.19 -9.01
C ASN A 87 1.67 1.97 -9.26
N LEU A 88 0.55 1.90 -8.54
CA LEU A 88 -0.42 0.81 -8.67
C LEU A 88 -1.06 0.83 -10.06
N ILE A 89 -0.99 -0.29 -10.77
CA ILE A 89 -1.67 -0.50 -12.06
C ILE A 89 -2.99 -1.22 -11.83
N SER A 90 -2.94 -2.32 -11.08
CA SER A 90 -4.12 -3.12 -10.76
C SER A 90 -3.93 -3.84 -9.44
N ARG A 91 -5.05 -4.23 -8.83
CA ARG A 91 -5.09 -5.03 -7.62
C ARG A 91 -6.35 -5.87 -7.59
N ASP A 92 -6.23 -7.02 -6.94
CA ASP A 92 -7.32 -7.93 -6.66
C ASP A 92 -7.24 -8.37 -5.19
N ILE A 93 -8.40 -8.64 -4.60
CA ILE A 93 -8.51 -9.13 -3.23
C ILE A 93 -9.61 -10.18 -3.10
N THR A 94 -9.29 -11.30 -2.46
CA THR A 94 -10.27 -12.33 -2.09
C THR A 94 -10.27 -12.54 -0.58
N GLY A 95 -11.42 -12.86 0.00
CA GLY A 95 -11.60 -12.98 1.46
C GLY A 95 -11.66 -11.65 2.21
N GLY A 96 -11.41 -10.52 1.54
CA GLY A 96 -11.53 -9.16 2.09
C GLY A 96 -12.03 -8.17 1.04
N ARG A 97 -11.99 -6.89 1.39
CA ARG A 97 -12.24 -5.76 0.49
C ARG A 97 -11.34 -4.59 0.83
N PHE A 98 -10.98 -3.78 -0.15
CA PHE A 98 -10.22 -2.56 0.10
C PHE A 98 -11.09 -1.47 0.75
N LEU A 99 -10.46 -0.54 1.47
CA LEU A 99 -11.10 0.56 2.21
C LEU A 99 -10.81 1.96 1.65
N ASP A 100 -10.32 2.02 0.41
CA ASP A 100 -9.96 3.24 -0.35
C ASP A 100 -10.96 4.40 -0.26
#